data_AF-J1EBQ5-F1
#
_entry.id   AF-J1EBQ5-F1
#
_cell.length_a   1.000
_cell.length_b   1.000
_cell.length_c   1.000
_cell.angle_alpha   90.00
_cell.angle_beta   90.00
_cell.angle_gamma   90.00
#
_symmetry.space_group_name_H-M   'P 1'
#
loop_
_entity.id
_entity.type
_entity.pdbx_description
1 polymer ?
#
loop_
_entity_poly.entity_id
_entity_poly.type
_entity_poly.pdbx_seq_one_letter_code
_entity_poly.pdbx_strand_id
1 'polypeptide(L)'
;MLGDSLSAEYGLARGAGWVALLEKRLQEEKIERRVVNASVSGETTSGGRSRLIALLAQHKPAVVVIELGGNDALRGLPLKNTEENLTAMTDAAQKAGAKVLLVGMQVPPNYGTDYANRFAGLFTTVAQAKKVAVVPFFLKGVADGPDPTRLFQADRIHPRAEAHPQMLANVWPELKKLLR
;
A
#
# COMPACT_ATOMS: atom_id res chain seq x y z
N MET A 1 8.99 -0.68 -1.33
CA MET A 1 7.73 -0.65 -0.57
C MET A 1 7.84 0.43 0.48
N LEU A 2 6.96 1.43 0.44
CA LEU A 2 6.75 2.39 1.52
C LEU A 2 5.32 2.17 2.00
N GLY A 3 5.15 1.54 3.16
CA GLY A 3 3.82 1.23 3.68
C GLY A 3 3.78 1.04 5.18
N ASP A 4 2.67 0.49 5.68
CA ASP A 4 2.45 0.34 7.11
C ASP A 4 2.52 -1.12 7.61
N SER A 5 1.77 -1.46 8.66
CA SER A 5 1.71 -2.80 9.24
C SER A 5 1.26 -3.87 8.26
N LEU A 6 0.43 -3.52 7.27
CA LEU A 6 -0.04 -4.44 6.24
C LEU A 6 1.09 -4.94 5.33
N SER A 7 2.16 -4.15 5.22
CA SER A 7 3.36 -4.46 4.45
C SER A 7 4.57 -4.81 5.32
N ALA A 8 4.47 -4.67 6.65
CA ALA A 8 5.55 -4.93 7.61
C ALA A 8 5.48 -6.31 8.31
N GLU A 9 4.64 -7.23 7.82
CA GLU A 9 4.43 -8.57 8.40
C GLU A 9 3.93 -8.55 9.86
N TYR A 10 3.13 -7.54 10.23
CA TYR A 10 2.64 -7.40 11.61
C TYR A 10 1.87 -8.64 12.08
N GLY A 11 2.32 -9.23 13.19
CA GLY A 11 1.68 -10.42 13.78
C GLY A 11 1.88 -11.71 12.97
N LEU A 12 2.76 -11.72 11.96
CA LEU A 12 3.02 -12.88 11.11
C LEU A 12 4.41 -13.47 11.37
N ALA A 13 4.56 -14.74 11.01
CA ALA A 13 5.89 -15.33 10.84
C ALA A 13 6.63 -14.63 9.69
N ARG A 14 7.93 -14.41 9.88
CA ARG A 14 8.79 -13.77 8.87
C ARG A 14 8.72 -14.52 7.54
N GLY A 15 8.52 -13.79 6.45
CA GLY A 15 8.45 -14.35 5.10
C GLY A 15 7.07 -14.88 4.69
N ALA A 16 6.05 -14.74 5.56
CA ALA A 16 4.66 -15.06 5.24
C ALA A 16 3.87 -13.86 4.70
N GLY A 17 4.40 -12.64 4.82
CA GLY A 17 3.74 -11.44 4.33
C GLY A 17 3.80 -11.30 2.81
N TRP A 18 2.88 -10.49 2.27
CA TRP A 18 2.70 -10.34 0.84
C TRP A 18 3.93 -9.76 0.12
N VAL A 19 4.75 -8.96 0.82
CA VAL A 19 6.00 -8.41 0.27
C VAL A 19 7.05 -9.52 0.10
N ALA A 20 7.13 -10.47 1.03
CA ALA A 20 8.00 -11.63 0.86
C ALA A 20 7.47 -12.57 -0.25
N LEU A 21 6.15 -12.71 -0.36
CA LEU A 21 5.53 -13.45 -1.48
C LEU A 21 5.80 -12.74 -2.83
N LEU A 22 5.83 -11.40 -2.85
CA LEU A 22 6.22 -10.63 -4.03
C LEU A 22 7.66 -10.94 -4.45
N GLU A 23 8.61 -10.99 -3.51
CA GLU A 23 10.00 -11.37 -3.79
C GLU A 23 10.10 -12.78 -4.40
N LYS A 24 9.37 -13.75 -3.85
CA LYS A 24 9.30 -15.11 -4.42
C LYS A 24 8.74 -15.10 -5.84
N ARG A 25 7.66 -14.37 -6.08
CA ARG A 25 7.05 -14.26 -7.41
C ARG A 25 7.99 -13.63 -8.44
N LEU A 26 8.78 -12.63 -8.05
CA LEU A 26 9.79 -12.04 -8.93
C LEU A 26 10.85 -13.07 -9.35
N GLN A 27 11.29 -13.93 -8.42
CA GLN A 27 12.22 -15.02 -8.71
C GLN A 27 11.60 -16.08 -9.64
N GLU A 28 10.37 -16.50 -9.35
CA GLU A 28 9.61 -17.47 -10.16
C GLU A 28 9.41 -16.97 -11.60
N GLU A 29 9.10 -15.69 -11.78
CA GLU A 29 8.94 -15.06 -13.10
C GLU A 29 10.26 -14.60 -13.73
N LYS A 30 11.42 -14.88 -13.10
CA LYS A 30 12.77 -14.49 -13.56
C LYS A 30 12.90 -12.98 -13.84
N ILE A 31 12.26 -12.17 -13.01
CA ILE A 31 12.34 -10.71 -13.06
C ILE A 31 13.49 -10.26 -12.15
N GLU A 32 14.58 -9.76 -12.73
CA GLU A 32 15.79 -9.31 -12.01
C GLU A 32 15.57 -7.98 -11.28
N ARG A 33 14.71 -8.01 -10.25
CA ARG A 33 14.40 -6.86 -9.39
C ARG A 33 14.48 -7.29 -7.94
N ARG A 34 15.03 -6.42 -7.10
CA ARG A 34 15.04 -6.56 -5.65
C ARG A 34 13.93 -5.72 -5.04
N VAL A 35 13.27 -6.24 -4.01
CA VAL A 35 12.36 -5.45 -3.19
C VAL A 35 13.12 -4.88 -1.99
N VAL A 36 12.91 -3.59 -1.73
CA VAL A 36 13.31 -2.95 -0.48
C VAL A 36 12.04 -2.69 0.30
N ASN A 37 11.88 -3.39 1.43
CA ASN A 37 10.76 -3.18 2.34
C ASN A 37 11.10 -2.13 3.39
N ALA A 38 10.59 -0.91 3.22
CA ALA A 38 10.79 0.21 4.14
C ALA A 38 9.56 0.48 5.02
N SER A 39 8.60 -0.45 5.03
CA SER A 39 7.34 -0.30 5.75
C SER A 39 7.51 -0.32 7.27
N VAL A 40 6.69 0.47 7.96
CA VAL A 40 6.72 0.60 9.42
C VAL A 40 5.30 0.49 9.98
N SER A 41 5.10 -0.41 10.93
CA SER A 41 3.78 -0.59 11.57
C SER A 41 3.29 0.70 12.21
N GLY A 42 2.03 1.07 11.94
CA GLY A 42 1.41 2.30 12.45
C GLY A 42 1.82 3.58 11.72
N GLU A 43 2.54 3.48 10.60
CA GLU A 43 2.96 4.63 9.79
C GLU A 43 1.76 5.35 9.16
N THR A 44 1.77 6.68 9.24
CA THR A 44 0.82 7.58 8.56
C THR A 44 1.44 8.14 7.30
N THR A 45 0.63 8.77 6.45
CA THR A 45 1.13 9.47 5.25
C THR A 45 2.14 10.57 5.58
N SER A 46 1.98 11.25 6.71
CA SER A 46 2.95 12.26 7.18
C SER A 46 4.31 11.65 7.54
N GLY A 47 4.31 10.50 8.22
CA GLY A 47 5.52 9.74 8.54
C GLY A 47 6.25 9.28 7.28
N GLY A 48 5.51 8.63 6.37
CA GLY A 48 6.06 8.20 5.08
C GLY A 48 6.67 9.34 4.28
N ARG A 49 5.98 10.49 4.21
CA ARG A 49 6.47 11.70 3.52
C ARG A 49 7.78 12.19 4.09
N SER A 50 7.91 12.22 5.41
CA SER A 50 9.13 12.71 6.08
C SER A 50 10.37 11.85 5.78
N ARG A 51 10.18 10.54 5.59
CA ARG A 51 11.27 9.56 5.38
C ARG A 51 11.60 9.34 3.91
N LEU A 52 10.67 9.62 3.00
CA LEU A 52 10.79 9.25 1.58
C LEU A 52 12.03 9.82 0.91
N ILE A 53 12.39 11.09 1.15
CA ILE A 53 13.53 11.73 0.46
C ILE A 53 14.85 10.98 0.74
N ALA A 54 15.08 10.61 2.00
CA ALA A 54 16.28 9.84 2.37
C ALA A 54 16.26 8.45 1.72
N LEU A 55 15.11 7.78 1.72
CA LEU A 55 14.95 6.45 1.09
C LEU A 55 15.18 6.50 -0.43
N LEU A 56 14.70 7.53 -1.12
CA LEU A 56 14.93 7.73 -2.55
C LEU A 56 16.42 7.92 -2.85
N ALA A 57 17.11 8.76 -2.08
CA ALA A 57 18.54 9.00 -2.25
C ALA A 57 19.38 7.74 -1.99
N GLN A 58 19.01 6.97 -0.95
CA GLN A 58 19.71 5.75 -0.56
C GLN A 58 19.53 4.60 -1.56
N HIS A 59 18.30 4.36 -2.02
CA HIS A 59 17.97 3.16 -2.78
C HIS A 59 17.82 3.37 -4.28
N LYS A 60 17.64 4.62 -4.74
CA LYS A 60 17.44 4.98 -6.17
C LYS A 60 16.48 4.02 -6.90
N PRO A 61 15.26 3.83 -6.39
CA PRO A 61 14.36 2.78 -6.87
C PRO A 61 13.82 3.08 -8.27
N ALA A 62 13.64 2.05 -9.11
CA ALA A 62 12.92 2.19 -10.38
C ALA A 62 11.39 2.30 -10.19
N VAL A 63 10.87 1.72 -9.10
CA VAL A 63 9.45 1.75 -8.74
C VAL A 63 9.29 2.01 -7.25
N VAL A 64 8.43 2.95 -6.89
CA VAL A 64 7.97 3.18 -5.52
C VAL A 64 6.52 2.75 -5.40
N VAL A 65 6.26 1.76 -4.55
CA VAL A 65 4.90 1.35 -4.17
C VAL A 65 4.57 2.01 -2.83
N ILE A 66 3.50 2.81 -2.80
CA ILE A 66 3.04 3.55 -1.63
C ILE A 66 1.74 2.92 -1.14
N GLU A 67 1.78 2.36 0.06
CA GLU A 67 0.67 1.70 0.75
C GLU A 67 0.50 2.38 2.12
N LEU A 68 -0.01 3.61 2.11
CA LEU A 68 -0.19 4.44 3.31
C LEU A 68 -1.52 5.19 3.25
N GLY A 69 -2.06 5.53 4.42
CA GLY A 69 -3.33 6.24 4.57
C GLY A 69 -4.34 5.51 5.46
N GLY A 70 -4.18 4.20 5.65
CA GLY A 70 -5.02 3.41 6.56
C GLY A 70 -4.98 3.97 7.99
N ASN A 71 -3.78 4.18 8.54
CA ASN A 71 -3.62 4.76 9.87
C ASN A 71 -4.15 6.20 9.99
N ASP A 72 -4.00 7.02 8.94
CA ASP A 72 -4.57 8.37 8.91
C ASP A 72 -6.10 8.31 9.06
N ALA A 73 -6.74 7.40 8.32
CA ALA A 73 -8.18 7.26 8.33
C ALA A 73 -8.71 6.64 9.63
N LEU A 74 -8.06 5.59 10.13
CA LEU A 74 -8.41 4.95 11.40
C LEU A 74 -8.30 5.92 12.59
N ARG A 75 -7.38 6.89 12.53
CA ARG A 75 -7.19 7.94 13.53
C ARG A 75 -8.09 9.16 13.32
N GLY A 76 -8.92 9.18 12.27
CA GLY A 76 -9.80 10.31 11.96
C GLY A 76 -9.06 11.58 11.56
N LEU A 77 -7.85 11.47 10.99
CA LEU A 77 -7.11 12.63 10.49
C LEU A 77 -7.82 13.24 9.27
N PRO A 78 -7.65 14.55 9.00
CA PRO A 78 -8.25 15.18 7.84
C PRO A 78 -7.80 14.52 6.53
N LEU A 79 -8.76 14.05 5.71
CA LEU A 79 -8.47 13.41 4.42
C LEU A 79 -7.66 14.28 3.46
N LYS A 80 -7.82 15.61 3.56
CA LYS A 80 -7.02 16.58 2.81
C LYS A 80 -5.52 16.42 3.10
N ASN A 81 -5.14 16.15 4.35
CA ASN A 81 -3.73 15.94 4.71
C ASN A 81 -3.21 14.63 4.09
N THR A 82 -4.02 13.57 4.10
CA THR A 82 -3.70 12.29 3.44
C THR A 82 -3.46 12.50 1.95
N GLU A 83 -4.36 13.22 1.27
CA GLU A 83 -4.26 13.55 -0.15
C GLU A 83 -3.01 14.38 -0.47
N GLU A 84 -2.76 15.45 0.28
CA GLU A 84 -1.57 16.31 0.11
C GLU A 84 -0.27 15.54 0.32
N ASN A 85 -0.23 14.65 1.32
CA ASN A 85 0.96 13.84 1.58
C ASN A 85 1.21 12.79 0.50
N LEU A 86 0.17 12.09 0.04
CA LEU A 86 0.29 11.13 -1.07
C LEU A 86 0.71 11.82 -2.37
N THR A 87 0.14 12.99 -2.65
CA THR A 87 0.51 13.87 -3.77
C THR A 87 1.99 14.23 -3.70
N ALA A 88 2.45 14.74 -2.56
CA ALA A 88 3.84 15.16 -2.36
C ALA A 88 4.82 13.97 -2.47
N MET A 89 4.46 12.81 -1.92
CA MET A 89 5.28 11.60 -2.03
C MET A 89 5.37 11.11 -3.48
N THR A 90 4.26 11.17 -4.21
CA THR A 90 4.21 10.81 -5.64
C THR A 90 5.11 11.73 -6.46
N ASP A 91 5.01 13.04 -6.26
CA ASP A 91 5.86 14.03 -6.93
C ASP A 91 7.35 13.81 -6.64
N ALA A 92 7.70 13.56 -5.37
CA ALA A 92 9.08 13.31 -4.97
C ALA A 92 9.66 12.04 -5.63
N ALA A 93 8.87 10.96 -5.68
CA ALA A 93 9.28 9.72 -6.32
C ALA A 93 9.44 9.87 -7.84
N GLN A 94 8.50 10.55 -8.52
CA GLN A 94 8.61 10.83 -9.96
C GLN A 94 9.80 11.75 -10.28
N LYS A 95 10.04 12.78 -9.46
CA LYS A 95 11.21 13.67 -9.60
C LYS A 95 12.53 12.91 -9.43
N ALA A 96 12.55 11.86 -8.62
CA ALA A 96 13.70 10.96 -8.48
C ALA A 96 13.82 9.93 -9.63
N GLY A 97 12.93 9.97 -10.62
CA GLY A 97 12.95 9.08 -11.79
C GLY A 97 12.23 7.74 -11.57
N ALA A 98 11.51 7.56 -10.46
CA ALA A 98 10.79 6.33 -10.17
C ALA A 98 9.38 6.34 -10.77
N LYS A 99 8.93 5.19 -11.29
CA LYS A 99 7.50 4.93 -11.51
C LYS A 99 6.81 4.79 -10.14
N VAL A 100 5.55 5.18 -10.03
CA VAL A 100 4.81 5.10 -8.77
C VAL A 100 3.59 4.19 -8.92
N LEU A 101 3.35 3.37 -7.89
CA LEU A 101 2.11 2.63 -7.69
C LEU A 101 1.49 3.04 -6.36
N LEU A 102 0.29 3.62 -6.41
CA LEU A 102 -0.52 3.85 -5.22
C LEU A 102 -1.35 2.61 -4.89
N VAL A 103 -1.36 2.21 -3.63
CA VAL A 103 -2.15 1.07 -3.15
C VAL A 103 -3.28 1.62 -2.28
N GLY A 104 -4.50 1.56 -2.82
CA GLY A 104 -5.70 2.13 -2.25
C GLY A 104 -6.27 1.30 -1.10
N MET A 105 -6.77 2.02 -0.10
CA MET A 105 -7.34 1.47 1.12
C MET A 105 -8.79 1.91 1.30
N GLN A 106 -9.55 1.12 2.06
CA GLN A 106 -10.89 1.46 2.50
C GLN A 106 -10.96 1.35 4.02
N VAL A 107 -11.89 2.10 4.62
CA VAL A 107 -12.21 1.97 6.05
C VAL A 107 -13.48 1.15 6.24
N PRO A 108 -13.69 0.53 7.41
CA PRO A 108 -14.90 -0.23 7.66
C PRO A 108 -16.16 0.67 7.66
N PRO A 109 -17.36 0.11 7.41
CA PRO A 109 -18.59 0.89 7.22
C PRO A 109 -19.00 1.78 8.40
N ASN A 110 -18.53 1.48 9.61
CA ASN A 110 -18.86 2.23 10.83
C ASN A 110 -18.27 3.65 10.87
N TYR A 111 -17.40 4.03 9.93
CA TYR A 111 -16.86 5.38 9.78
C TYR A 111 -17.79 6.33 8.98
N GLY A 112 -18.92 5.81 8.48
CA GLY A 112 -19.89 6.58 7.69
C GLY A 112 -19.59 6.56 6.19
N THR A 113 -20.64 6.42 5.38
CA THR A 113 -20.54 6.19 3.93
C THR A 113 -19.83 7.33 3.19
N ASP A 114 -20.11 8.60 3.52
CA ASP A 114 -19.46 9.75 2.89
C ASP A 114 -17.94 9.71 3.11
N TYR A 115 -17.53 9.53 4.36
CA TYR A 115 -16.13 9.46 4.74
C TYR A 115 -15.42 8.28 4.05
N ALA A 116 -16.03 7.09 4.09
CA ALA A 116 -15.47 5.89 3.47
C ALA A 116 -15.29 6.05 1.95
N ASN A 117 -16.29 6.61 1.26
CA ASN A 117 -16.22 6.86 -0.18
C ASN A 117 -15.15 7.90 -0.54
N ARG A 118 -15.06 8.98 0.22
CA ARG A 118 -14.04 10.02 0.01
C ARG A 118 -12.64 9.48 0.28
N PHE A 119 -12.49 8.66 1.33
CA PHE A 119 -11.23 8.01 1.63
C PHE A 119 -10.81 7.04 0.53
N ALA A 120 -11.70 6.17 0.06
CA ALA A 120 -11.39 5.24 -1.02
C ALA A 120 -11.07 5.98 -2.34
N GLY A 121 -11.83 7.04 -2.63
CA GLY A 121 -11.69 7.82 -3.87
C GLY A 121 -10.37 8.57 -3.98
N LEU A 122 -9.78 9.02 -2.86
CA LEU A 122 -8.58 9.88 -2.87
C LEU A 122 -7.40 9.23 -3.62
N PHE A 123 -7.23 7.91 -3.50
CA PHE A 123 -6.12 7.20 -4.14
C PHE A 123 -6.21 7.27 -5.65
N THR A 124 -7.43 7.10 -6.19
CA THR A 124 -7.70 7.22 -7.62
C THR A 124 -7.57 8.66 -8.08
N THR A 125 -8.06 9.63 -7.30
CA THR A 125 -7.92 11.07 -7.58
C THR A 125 -6.46 11.47 -7.71
N VAL A 126 -5.62 11.12 -6.73
CA VAL A 126 -4.17 11.42 -6.77
C VAL A 126 -3.52 10.71 -7.94
N ALA A 127 -3.84 9.43 -8.16
CA ALA A 127 -3.27 8.65 -9.26
C ALA A 127 -3.56 9.26 -10.64
N GLN A 128 -4.81 9.69 -10.88
CA GLN A 128 -5.21 10.36 -12.11
C GLN A 128 -4.51 11.71 -12.27
N ALA A 129 -4.50 12.54 -11.22
CA ALA A 129 -3.87 13.85 -11.26
C ALA A 129 -2.36 13.77 -11.54
N LYS A 130 -1.69 12.76 -10.99
CA LYS A 130 -0.24 12.53 -11.15
C LYS A 130 0.13 11.59 -12.29
N LYS A 131 -0.86 11.03 -12.97
CA LYS A 131 -0.70 10.05 -14.06
C LYS A 131 0.16 8.85 -13.63
N VAL A 132 -0.14 8.28 -12.47
CA VAL A 132 0.55 7.11 -11.90
C VAL A 132 -0.40 5.92 -11.79
N ALA A 133 0.15 4.72 -11.62
CA ALA A 133 -0.66 3.52 -11.48
C ALA A 133 -1.33 3.46 -10.10
N VAL A 134 -2.46 2.76 -10.01
CA VAL A 134 -3.22 2.58 -8.77
C VAL A 134 -3.83 1.20 -8.68
N VAL A 135 -3.75 0.59 -7.48
CA VAL A 135 -4.60 -0.52 -7.07
C VAL A 135 -5.77 0.08 -6.29
N PRO A 136 -7.01 0.10 -6.79
CA PRO A 136 -8.09 0.85 -6.13
C PRO A 136 -8.43 0.32 -4.73
N PHE A 137 -8.32 -0.99 -4.52
CA PHE A 137 -8.57 -1.60 -3.23
C PHE A 137 -7.64 -2.77 -2.96
N PHE A 138 -6.76 -2.61 -1.97
CA PHE A 138 -5.75 -3.59 -1.62
C PHE A 138 -6.33 -4.87 -1.03
N LEU A 139 -7.37 -4.73 -0.20
CA LEU A 139 -8.00 -5.85 0.51
C LEU A 139 -9.21 -6.43 -0.23
N LYS A 140 -9.29 -6.25 -1.55
CA LYS A 140 -10.34 -6.85 -2.38
C LYS A 140 -10.32 -8.39 -2.29
N GLY A 141 -11.48 -9.00 -2.10
CA GLY A 141 -11.66 -10.42 -1.82
C GLY A 141 -11.21 -10.84 -0.42
N VAL A 142 -10.64 -9.94 0.39
CA VAL A 142 -10.21 -10.19 1.77
C VAL A 142 -11.19 -9.55 2.74
N ALA A 143 -11.45 -8.25 2.60
CA ALA A 143 -12.33 -7.48 3.48
C ALA A 143 -13.78 -7.45 3.01
N ASP A 144 -14.02 -7.61 1.72
CA ASP A 144 -15.34 -7.64 1.05
C ASP A 144 -15.69 -9.04 0.53
N GLY A 145 -14.97 -10.07 0.99
CA GLY A 145 -15.22 -11.48 0.68
C GLY A 145 -16.37 -12.09 1.52
N PRO A 146 -16.67 -13.39 1.33
CA PRO A 146 -17.77 -14.08 2.02
C PRO A 146 -17.52 -14.33 3.51
N ASP A 147 -16.26 -14.48 3.94
CA ASP A 147 -15.87 -14.67 5.34
C ASP A 147 -14.63 -13.83 5.66
N PRO A 148 -14.78 -12.49 5.75
CA PRO A 148 -13.66 -11.61 6.02
C PRO A 148 -13.10 -11.88 7.42
N THR A 149 -13.95 -12.19 8.40
CA THR A 149 -13.54 -12.43 9.80
C THR A 149 -12.50 -13.51 9.97
N ARG A 150 -12.54 -14.58 9.17
CA ARG A 150 -11.55 -15.65 9.20
C ARG A 150 -10.18 -15.21 8.66
N LEU A 151 -10.16 -14.21 7.78
CA LEU A 151 -8.95 -13.69 7.14
C LEU A 151 -8.25 -12.59 7.93
N PHE A 152 -8.85 -12.08 9.01
CA PHE A 152 -8.24 -11.09 9.90
C PHE A 152 -7.78 -11.69 11.23
N GLN A 153 -6.77 -11.07 11.82
CA GLN A 153 -6.33 -11.30 13.19
C GLN A 153 -7.43 -10.86 14.18
N ALA A 154 -7.23 -11.12 15.46
CA ALA A 154 -8.22 -10.83 16.50
C ALA A 154 -8.64 -9.36 16.57
N ASP A 155 -7.77 -8.43 16.14
CA ASP A 155 -8.05 -7.00 16.06
C ASP A 155 -8.99 -6.60 14.93
N ARG A 156 -9.31 -7.50 14.00
CA ARG A 156 -10.16 -7.27 12.81
C ARG A 156 -9.63 -6.19 11.85
N ILE A 157 -8.35 -5.84 11.94
CA ILE A 157 -7.67 -4.84 11.11
C ILE A 157 -6.55 -5.50 10.30
N HIS A 158 -5.75 -6.36 10.92
CA HIS A 158 -4.59 -6.95 10.28
C HIS A 158 -4.92 -8.30 9.64
N PRO A 159 -4.63 -8.52 8.36
CA PRO A 159 -4.83 -9.82 7.72
C PRO A 159 -3.95 -10.93 8.34
N ARG A 160 -4.45 -12.16 8.29
CA ARG A 160 -3.68 -13.38 8.60
C ARG A 160 -2.87 -13.81 7.38
N ALA A 161 -1.85 -14.64 7.59
CA ALA A 161 -1.00 -15.20 6.54
C ALA A 161 -1.79 -15.74 5.33
N GLU A 162 -2.92 -16.39 5.57
CA GLU A 162 -3.81 -16.95 4.55
C GLU A 162 -4.38 -15.92 3.56
N ALA A 163 -4.46 -14.64 3.95
CA ALA A 163 -4.96 -13.55 3.11
C ALA A 163 -3.88 -12.94 2.20
N HIS A 164 -2.61 -13.06 2.57
CA HIS A 164 -1.51 -12.40 1.86
C HIS A 164 -1.32 -12.83 0.39
N PRO A 165 -1.58 -14.10 0.00
CA PRO A 165 -1.62 -14.48 -1.41
C PRO A 165 -2.65 -13.69 -2.22
N GLN A 166 -3.84 -13.45 -1.66
CA GLN A 166 -4.87 -12.63 -2.31
C GLN A 166 -4.47 -11.16 -2.36
N MET A 167 -3.89 -10.62 -1.28
CA MET A 167 -3.35 -9.26 -1.27
C MET A 167 -2.30 -9.05 -2.36
N LEU A 168 -1.37 -10.00 -2.52
CA LEU A 168 -0.39 -9.98 -3.61
C LEU A 168 -1.09 -10.07 -4.99
N ALA A 169 -2.11 -10.93 -5.13
CA ALA A 169 -2.86 -11.05 -6.38
C ALA A 169 -3.57 -9.75 -6.77
N ASN A 170 -4.00 -8.93 -5.81
CA ASN A 170 -4.60 -7.62 -6.07
C ASN A 170 -3.57 -6.59 -6.55
N VAL A 171 -2.33 -6.66 -6.06
CA VAL A 171 -1.27 -5.69 -6.40
C VAL A 171 -0.53 -6.07 -7.68
N TRP A 172 -0.34 -7.38 -7.92
CA TRP A 172 0.54 -7.89 -8.96
C TRP A 172 0.23 -7.40 -10.39
N PRO A 173 -1.03 -7.35 -10.86
CA PRO A 173 -1.33 -6.93 -12.23
C PRO A 173 -0.86 -5.51 -12.55
N GLU A 174 -1.02 -4.58 -11.60
CA GLU A 174 -0.59 -3.20 -11.79
C GLU A 174 0.91 -3.03 -11.60
N LEU A 175 1.48 -3.69 -10.58
CA LEU A 175 2.92 -3.65 -10.34
C LEU A 175 3.71 -4.22 -11.52
N LYS A 176 3.28 -5.36 -12.08
CA LYS A 176 3.96 -6.03 -13.20
C LYS A 176 4.08 -5.14 -14.45
N LYS A 177 3.09 -4.27 -14.71
CA LYS A 177 3.15 -3.30 -15.82
C LYS A 177 4.28 -2.28 -15.64
N LEU A 178 4.63 -1.95 -14.39
CA LEU A 178 5.69 -0.98 -14.08
C LEU A 178 7.10 -1.58 -14.10
N LEU A 179 7.22 -2.89 -13.90
CA LEU A 179 8.51 -3.60 -13.84
C LEU A 179 9.12 -3.89 -15.21
N ARG A 180 8.30 -3.78 -16.26
CA ARG A 180 8.69 -3.88 -17.67
C ARG A 180 9.30 -2.57 -18.18
#